data_AF-A0A068UIN0-F1
#
_entry.id   AF-A0A068UIN0-F1
#
_cell.length_a   1.000
_cell.length_b   1.000
_cell.length_c   1.000
_cell.angle_alpha   90.00
_cell.angle_beta   90.00
_cell.angle_gamma   90.00
#
_symmetry.space_group_name_H-M   'P 1'
#
loop_
_entity.id
_entity.type
_entity.pdbx_description
1 polymer ?
#
loop_
_entity_poly.entity_id
_entity_poly.type
_entity_poly.pdbx_seq_one_letter_code
_entity_poly.pdbx_strand_id
1 'polypeptide(L)'
;MLQLCKRLTSKGVRITLVTGTSASISEQNQFESIKIEYILDDDNIEVEGSNASEKVAAFLKRFNSAVSDNLARLVEEKASSDHPVKIVLYDSLMPWILEIVQGQLGLKGAAFFTQACAVSAIYNHIRRGTLKVPLETSTILLPSMPQLESNDLPSFVYNPGPYPGILDLVLSENINLEKSDWLLFNSFDKLENEVVTWLTERYPIKTIGPCTPSMYTDKRLKDDKDYTINFFAPDSEACLKWLDTKETGSVVYVSFGSVSDLGENQMQEIACGLMNSNCNFLWVVRPSEESKIPRDFMSEAQERGLIVNWCPQIKVLSHRAVGCFMSHCGWNSTIEALSLGVPMVTMPVWVDQPTNSKYIVDVWKVGLRVKASEEGEMVTREEVEGTIREVMHGEKASELRNNALRWKELAKEAISEGGSSDKHIEEFVSSLESI
;
A
#
# COMPACT_ATOMS: atom_id res chain seq x y z
N MET A 1 -5.20 7.19 3.87
CA MET A 1 -6.14 8.27 4.24
C MET A 1 -5.78 8.93 5.58
N LEU A 2 -5.84 8.24 6.72
CA LEU A 2 -5.65 8.86 8.05
C LEU A 2 -4.34 9.66 8.19
N GLN A 3 -3.21 9.15 7.68
CA GLN A 3 -1.92 9.86 7.75
C GLN A 3 -1.94 11.19 6.99
N LEU A 4 -2.60 11.24 5.83
CA LEU A 4 -2.84 12.50 5.12
C LEU A 4 -3.73 13.43 5.95
N CYS A 5 -4.76 12.92 6.62
CA CYS A 5 -5.60 13.73 7.51
C CYS A 5 -4.78 14.37 8.64
N LYS A 6 -3.86 13.65 9.27
CA LYS A 6 -2.97 14.22 10.30
C LYS A 6 -2.12 15.37 9.76
N ARG A 7 -1.58 15.22 8.55
CA ARG A 7 -0.78 16.25 7.86
C ARG A 7 -1.58 17.49 7.49
N LEU A 8 -2.78 17.31 6.93
CA LEU A 8 -3.68 18.41 6.62
C LEU A 8 -4.11 19.15 7.88
N THR A 9 -4.40 18.40 8.95
CA THR A 9 -4.78 19.00 10.24
C THR A 9 -3.66 19.82 10.86
N SER A 10 -2.41 19.38 10.75
CA SER A 10 -1.26 20.18 11.19
C SER A 10 -1.05 21.46 10.39
N LYS A 11 -1.70 21.60 9.23
CA LYS A 11 -1.72 22.83 8.41
C LYS A 11 -3.04 23.61 8.59
N GLY A 12 -3.83 23.30 9.62
CA GLY A 12 -5.02 24.07 9.99
C GLY A 12 -6.33 23.62 9.32
N VAL A 13 -6.32 22.51 8.56
CA VAL A 13 -7.54 21.98 7.95
C VAL A 13 -8.36 21.23 9.01
N ARG A 14 -9.63 21.60 9.17
CA ARG A 14 -10.55 20.83 10.02
C ARG A 14 -11.08 19.62 9.25
N ILE A 15 -10.97 18.43 9.85
CA ILE A 15 -11.27 17.17 9.17
C ILE A 15 -12.31 16.36 9.95
N THR A 16 -13.24 15.79 9.19
CA THR A 16 -14.07 14.67 9.63
C THR A 16 -13.68 13.45 8.78
N LEU A 17 -13.08 12.44 9.40
CA LEU A 17 -12.76 11.17 8.76
C LEU A 17 -13.98 10.26 8.82
N VAL A 18 -14.50 9.91 7.65
CA VAL A 18 -15.63 9.00 7.51
C VAL A 18 -15.08 7.61 7.20
N THR A 19 -15.51 6.60 7.95
CA THR A 19 -15.06 5.21 7.73
C THR A 19 -16.17 4.22 8.02
N GLY A 20 -16.00 2.99 7.53
CA GLY A 20 -16.90 1.89 7.86
C GLY A 20 -16.81 1.49 9.33
N THR A 21 -17.90 1.01 9.92
CA THR A 21 -17.89 0.38 11.26
C THR A 21 -16.96 -0.84 11.34
N SER A 22 -16.70 -1.50 10.22
CA SER A 22 -15.70 -2.58 10.09
C SER A 22 -14.27 -2.13 10.38
N ALA A 23 -13.96 -0.85 10.12
CA ALA A 23 -12.65 -0.29 10.38
C ALA A 23 -12.48 -0.08 11.89
N SER A 24 -11.77 -1.00 12.53
CA SER A 24 -11.41 -1.01 13.95
C SER A 24 -10.41 0.10 14.29
N ILE A 25 -10.83 1.37 14.17
CA ILE A 25 -10.10 2.49 14.74
C ILE A 25 -10.31 2.46 16.25
N SER A 26 -9.24 2.17 16.99
CA SER A 26 -9.28 2.15 18.46
C SER A 26 -9.85 3.46 19.01
N GLU A 27 -10.83 3.37 19.92
CA GLU A 27 -11.41 4.52 20.63
C GLU A 27 -10.36 5.33 21.41
N GLN A 28 -9.22 4.72 21.77
CA GLN A 28 -8.11 5.38 22.45
C GLN A 28 -7.33 6.35 21.55
N ASN A 29 -7.59 6.36 20.24
CA ASN A 29 -6.92 7.19 19.25
C ASN A 29 -7.83 8.30 18.69
N GLN A 30 -8.76 8.82 19.50
CA GLN A 30 -9.42 10.09 19.18
C GLN A 30 -8.35 11.18 19.10
N PHE A 31 -7.91 11.49 17.89
CA PHE A 31 -7.07 12.64 17.63
C PHE A 31 -7.87 13.88 18.06
N GLU A 32 -7.33 14.69 18.97
CA GLU A 32 -8.02 15.90 19.47
C GLU A 32 -8.56 16.79 18.33
N SER A 33 -7.97 16.68 17.14
CA SER A 33 -8.25 17.50 15.97
C SER A 33 -8.94 16.81 14.78
N ILE A 34 -9.14 15.47 14.79
CA ILE A 34 -9.82 14.75 13.71
C ILE A 34 -11.08 14.08 14.27
N LYS A 35 -12.26 14.53 13.80
CA LYS A 35 -13.52 13.87 14.15
C LYS A 35 -13.66 12.58 13.33
N ILE A 36 -14.04 11.47 13.95
CA ILE A 36 -14.37 10.23 13.24
C ILE A 36 -15.88 10.08 13.19
N GLU A 37 -16.42 9.75 12.01
CA GLU A 37 -17.82 9.37 11.80
C GLU A 37 -17.84 7.98 11.17
N TYR A 38 -18.75 7.14 11.65
CA TYR A 38 -18.88 5.76 11.17
C TYR A 38 -20.11 5.64 10.26
N ILE A 39 -19.92 4.96 9.13
CA ILE A 39 -21.01 4.48 8.27
C ILE A 39 -21.14 2.99 8.54
N LEU A 40 -22.37 2.55 8.82
CA LEU A 40 -22.68 1.13 8.96
C LEU A 40 -22.44 0.43 7.63
N ASP A 41 -21.38 -0.35 7.56
CA ASP A 41 -21.05 -1.27 6.49
C ASP A 41 -21.28 -2.70 7.02
N ASP A 42 -22.37 -3.31 6.58
CA ASP A 42 -22.76 -4.65 7.03
C ASP A 42 -21.83 -5.71 6.41
N ASP A 43 -20.75 -6.02 7.15
CA ASP A 43 -19.75 -7.04 6.82
C ASP A 43 -20.26 -8.48 7.04
N ASN A 44 -21.35 -8.68 7.80
CA ASN A 44 -21.75 -9.98 8.34
C ASN A 44 -23.01 -10.56 7.68
N ILE A 45 -23.01 -10.68 6.35
CA ILE A 45 -24.03 -11.49 5.67
C ILE A 45 -23.35 -12.62 4.90
N GLU A 46 -23.47 -13.83 5.44
CA GLU A 46 -23.25 -15.07 4.69
C GLU A 46 -24.24 -15.12 3.53
N VAL A 47 -23.75 -14.87 2.31
CA VAL A 47 -24.51 -15.20 1.11
C VAL A 47 -24.36 -16.70 0.89
N GLU A 48 -25.31 -17.48 1.45
CA GLU A 48 -25.38 -18.93 1.28
C GLU A 48 -25.28 -19.31 -0.22
N GLY A 49 -24.39 -20.25 -0.55
CA GLY A 49 -24.27 -20.81 -1.90
C GLY A 49 -23.53 -19.96 -2.95
N SER A 50 -22.99 -18.79 -2.60
CA SER A 50 -22.25 -17.93 -3.55
C SER A 50 -20.73 -18.16 -3.53
N ASN A 51 -20.08 -18.02 -4.69
CA ASN A 51 -18.62 -18.08 -4.79
C ASN A 51 -17.96 -16.78 -4.27
N ALA A 52 -16.64 -16.81 -4.03
CA ALA A 52 -15.92 -15.67 -3.45
C ALA A 52 -16.07 -14.36 -4.26
N SER A 53 -16.11 -14.44 -5.60
CA SER A 53 -16.29 -13.27 -6.47
C SER A 53 -17.68 -12.64 -6.31
N GLU A 54 -18.72 -13.45 -6.20
CA GLU A 54 -20.09 -12.98 -5.98
C GLU A 54 -20.25 -12.31 -4.62
N LYS A 55 -19.59 -12.84 -3.57
CA LYS A 55 -19.57 -12.23 -2.24
C LYS A 55 -18.92 -10.85 -2.26
N VAL A 56 -17.77 -10.71 -2.93
CA VAL A 56 -17.08 -9.42 -3.08
C VAL A 56 -17.96 -8.41 -3.83
N ALA A 57 -18.57 -8.82 -4.96
CA ALA A 57 -19.45 -7.94 -5.72
C ALA A 57 -20.68 -7.48 -4.91
N ALA A 58 -21.29 -8.40 -4.14
CA ALA A 58 -22.43 -8.08 -3.28
C ALA A 58 -22.06 -7.13 -2.15
N PHE A 59 -20.89 -7.33 -1.52
CA PHE A 59 -20.34 -6.43 -0.52
C PHE A 59 -20.12 -5.03 -1.09
N LEU A 60 -19.39 -4.90 -2.21
CA LEU A 60 -19.13 -3.61 -2.85
C LEU A 60 -20.42 -2.86 -3.20
N LYS A 61 -21.45 -3.56 -3.70
CA LYS A 61 -22.75 -2.96 -4.00
C LYS A 61 -23.42 -2.38 -2.74
N ARG A 62 -23.44 -3.13 -1.64
CA ARG A 62 -24.03 -2.67 -0.36
C ARG A 62 -23.24 -1.50 0.21
N PHE A 63 -21.91 -1.63 0.24
CA PHE A 63 -21.01 -0.58 0.69
C PHE A 63 -21.21 0.71 -0.10
N ASN A 64 -21.29 0.63 -1.43
CA ASN A 64 -21.56 1.79 -2.28
C ASN A 64 -22.90 2.45 -1.94
N SER A 65 -23.96 1.68 -1.75
CA SER A 65 -25.28 2.23 -1.36
C SER A 65 -25.23 2.90 0.01
N ALA A 66 -24.66 2.22 1.01
CA ALA A 66 -24.58 2.72 2.38
C ALA A 66 -23.77 4.01 2.46
N VAL A 67 -22.62 4.07 1.77
CA VAL A 67 -21.79 5.28 1.74
C VAL A 67 -22.46 6.40 0.95
N SER A 68 -23.16 6.10 -0.16
CA SER A 68 -23.92 7.11 -0.92
C SER A 68 -24.97 7.82 -0.06
N ASP A 69 -25.83 7.04 0.61
CA ASP A 69 -26.95 7.58 1.39
C ASP A 69 -26.46 8.36 2.63
N ASN A 70 -25.42 7.84 3.29
CA ASN A 70 -24.90 8.47 4.51
C ASN A 70 -24.01 9.68 4.23
N LEU A 71 -23.29 9.73 3.11
CA LEU A 71 -22.45 10.89 2.77
C LEU A 71 -23.30 12.14 2.55
N ALA A 72 -24.41 12.02 1.80
CA ALA A 72 -25.31 13.14 1.56
C ALA A 72 -25.90 13.67 2.87
N ARG A 73 -26.44 12.77 3.71
CA ARG A 73 -26.97 13.12 5.04
C ARG A 73 -25.93 13.81 5.92
N LEU A 74 -24.71 13.28 5.97
CA LEU A 74 -23.64 13.85 6.80
C LEU A 74 -23.28 15.27 6.34
N VAL A 75 -23.23 15.52 5.02
CA VAL A 75 -22.97 16.85 4.47
C VAL A 75 -24.09 17.82 4.82
N GLU A 76 -25.36 17.41 4.71
CA GLU A 76 -26.52 18.22 5.09
C GLU A 76 -26.53 18.57 6.58
N GLU A 77 -26.26 17.60 7.46
CA GLU A 77 -26.17 17.82 8.91
C GLU A 77 -25.09 18.85 9.29
N LYS A 78 -23.97 18.83 8.56
CA LYS A 78 -22.86 19.75 8.78
C LYS A 78 -23.07 21.11 8.14
N ALA A 79 -23.97 21.24 7.16
CA ALA A 79 -24.24 22.50 6.47
C ALA A 79 -24.72 23.61 7.43
N SER A 80 -25.40 23.23 8.52
CA SER A 80 -25.88 24.17 9.55
C SER A 80 -24.89 24.39 10.71
N SER A 81 -23.69 23.80 10.66
CA SER A 81 -22.67 23.95 11.71
C SER A 81 -21.78 25.17 11.44
N ASP A 82 -21.00 25.59 12.45
CA ASP A 82 -19.98 26.66 12.29
C ASP A 82 -18.90 26.32 11.25
N HIS A 83 -18.83 25.05 10.83
CA HIS A 83 -17.81 24.53 9.93
C HIS A 83 -18.44 23.62 8.86
N PRO A 84 -19.17 24.19 7.89
CA PRO A 84 -19.79 23.42 6.82
C PRO A 84 -18.74 22.69 5.97
N VAL A 85 -19.13 21.57 5.39
CA VAL A 85 -18.27 20.79 4.49
C VAL A 85 -18.04 21.58 3.21
N LYS A 86 -16.77 21.86 2.89
CA LYS A 86 -16.38 22.55 1.65
C LYS A 86 -15.90 21.61 0.56
N ILE A 87 -15.26 20.51 0.96
CA ILE A 87 -14.65 19.53 0.06
C ILE A 87 -14.85 18.12 0.58
N VAL A 88 -14.86 17.16 -0.33
CA VAL A 88 -14.81 15.73 0.00
C VAL A 88 -13.55 15.11 -0.58
N LEU A 89 -12.69 14.60 0.30
CA LEU A 89 -11.53 13.79 -0.04
C LEU A 89 -11.94 12.32 0.02
N TYR A 90 -11.77 11.59 -1.07
CA TYR A 90 -12.20 10.19 -1.18
C TYR A 90 -11.08 9.32 -1.77
N ASP A 91 -11.09 8.03 -1.45
CA ASP A 91 -10.15 7.06 -2.02
C ASP A 91 -10.44 6.82 -3.51
N SER A 92 -9.41 6.75 -4.35
CA SER A 92 -9.57 6.59 -5.80
C SER A 92 -10.36 5.33 -6.18
N LEU A 93 -10.35 4.28 -5.34
CA LEU A 93 -11.15 3.07 -5.54
C LEU A 93 -12.67 3.28 -5.42
N MET A 94 -13.12 4.46 -4.98
CA MET A 94 -14.53 4.82 -4.88
C MET A 94 -14.89 5.97 -5.84
N PRO A 95 -14.70 5.83 -7.16
CA PRO A 95 -14.83 6.94 -8.11
C PRO A 95 -16.27 7.49 -8.19
N TRP A 96 -17.27 6.69 -7.86
CA TRP A 96 -18.68 7.09 -7.82
C TRP A 96 -18.97 8.18 -6.77
N ILE A 97 -18.11 8.34 -5.74
CA ILE A 97 -18.26 9.40 -4.73
C ILE A 97 -18.22 10.78 -5.39
N LEU A 98 -17.39 10.97 -6.42
CA LEU A 98 -17.27 12.26 -7.09
C LEU A 98 -18.58 12.72 -7.73
N GLU A 99 -19.36 11.79 -8.32
CA GLU A 99 -20.65 12.12 -8.94
C GLU A 99 -21.68 12.60 -7.91
N ILE A 100 -21.66 12.05 -6.69
CA ILE A 100 -22.50 12.52 -5.58
C ILE A 100 -22.03 13.90 -5.13
N VAL A 101 -20.73 14.05 -4.90
CA VAL A 101 -20.10 15.27 -4.38
C VAL A 101 -20.35 16.46 -5.30
N GLN A 102 -20.07 16.32 -6.59
CA GLN A 102 -20.24 17.41 -7.56
C GLN A 102 -21.70 17.53 -8.04
N GLY A 103 -22.37 16.41 -8.32
CA GLY A 103 -23.68 16.41 -8.96
C GLY A 103 -24.87 16.63 -8.02
N GLN A 104 -24.81 16.08 -6.80
CA GLN A 104 -25.90 16.17 -5.83
C GLN A 104 -25.64 17.24 -4.77
N LEU A 105 -24.38 17.32 -4.28
CA LEU A 105 -24.03 18.18 -3.15
C LEU A 105 -23.44 19.54 -3.57
N GLY A 106 -23.07 19.71 -4.86
CA GLY A 106 -22.48 20.95 -5.36
C GLY A 106 -21.12 21.28 -4.72
N LEU A 107 -20.42 20.28 -4.18
CA LEU A 107 -19.12 20.40 -3.53
C LEU A 107 -17.99 20.00 -4.49
N LYS A 108 -16.76 20.35 -4.11
CA LYS A 108 -15.56 19.91 -4.83
C LYS A 108 -15.03 18.59 -4.28
N GLY A 109 -14.43 17.79 -5.14
CA GLY A 109 -13.93 16.45 -4.82
C GLY A 109 -12.43 16.29 -5.08
N ALA A 110 -11.72 15.72 -4.11
CA ALA A 110 -10.32 15.37 -4.23
C ALA A 110 -10.15 13.84 -4.18
N ALA A 111 -9.61 13.25 -5.25
CA ALA A 111 -9.28 11.84 -5.30
C ALA A 111 -7.92 11.58 -4.63
N PHE A 112 -7.87 10.61 -3.72
CA PHE A 112 -6.65 10.17 -3.06
C PHE A 112 -6.25 8.78 -3.55
N PHE A 113 -5.12 8.69 -4.25
CA PHE A 113 -4.58 7.46 -4.80
C PHE A 113 -3.61 6.79 -3.82
N THR A 114 -3.92 5.55 -3.45
CA THR A 114 -3.10 4.70 -2.57
C THR A 114 -2.25 3.67 -3.33
N GLN A 115 -1.97 3.94 -4.61
CA GLN A 115 -1.13 3.12 -5.48
C GLN A 115 -0.01 3.96 -6.11
N ALA A 116 0.95 3.28 -6.73
CA ALA A 116 2.03 3.92 -7.49
C ALA A 116 1.47 4.77 -8.64
N CYS A 117 2.13 5.89 -8.96
CA CYS A 117 1.82 6.66 -10.16
C CYS A 117 2.00 5.81 -11.43
N ALA A 118 3.01 4.93 -11.45
CA ALA A 118 3.26 3.98 -12.53
C ALA A 118 2.05 3.08 -12.83
N VAL A 119 1.43 2.53 -11.79
CA VAL A 119 0.27 1.64 -11.91
C VAL A 119 -0.94 2.40 -12.43
N SER A 120 -1.21 3.59 -11.89
CA SER A 120 -2.28 4.46 -12.40
C SER A 120 -2.05 4.83 -13.87
N ALA A 121 -0.81 5.12 -14.28
CA ALA A 121 -0.50 5.41 -15.67
C ALA A 121 -0.72 4.18 -16.59
N ILE A 122 -0.39 2.96 -16.17
CA ILE A 122 -0.71 1.72 -16.90
C ILE A 122 -2.23 1.58 -17.09
N TYR A 123 -3.01 1.68 -16.01
CA TYR A 123 -4.47 1.60 -16.10
C TYR A 123 -5.06 2.71 -16.99
N ASN A 124 -4.45 3.90 -16.99
CA ASN A 124 -4.87 5.00 -17.86
C ASN A 124 -4.57 4.70 -19.34
N HIS A 125 -3.44 4.06 -19.64
CA HIS A 125 -3.13 3.60 -20.99
C HIS A 125 -4.12 2.56 -21.50
N ILE A 126 -4.57 1.64 -20.63
CA ILE A 126 -5.61 0.65 -20.94
C ILE A 126 -6.93 1.35 -21.24
N ARG A 127 -7.36 2.22 -20.33
CA ARG A 127 -8.62 2.97 -20.47
C ARG A 127 -8.67 3.83 -21.73
N ARG A 128 -7.54 4.42 -22.14
CA ARG A 128 -7.43 5.21 -23.38
C ARG A 128 -7.28 4.35 -24.65
N GLY A 129 -7.19 3.02 -24.51
CA GLY A 129 -7.00 2.09 -25.63
C GLY A 129 -5.59 2.09 -26.22
N THR A 130 -4.63 2.78 -25.58
CA THR A 130 -3.22 2.82 -26.01
C THR A 130 -2.43 1.59 -25.56
N LEU A 131 -2.89 0.89 -24.52
CA LEU A 131 -2.48 -0.47 -24.19
C LEU A 131 -3.70 -1.38 -24.33
N LYS A 132 -3.64 -2.36 -25.23
CA LYS A 132 -4.76 -3.27 -25.44
C LYS A 132 -4.67 -4.48 -24.52
N VAL A 133 -5.82 -4.94 -24.04
CA VAL A 133 -5.99 -6.17 -23.28
C VAL A 133 -6.99 -7.06 -24.03
N PRO A 134 -6.70 -8.35 -24.30
CA PRO A 134 -5.47 -9.06 -23.97
C PRO A 134 -4.24 -8.50 -24.70
N LEU A 135 -3.06 -8.70 -24.11
CA LEU A 135 -1.80 -8.15 -24.62
C LEU A 135 -1.46 -8.75 -26.00
N GLU A 136 -1.07 -7.90 -26.94
CA GLU A 136 -0.66 -8.31 -28.31
C GLU A 136 0.81 -8.74 -28.37
N THR A 137 1.64 -8.26 -27.44
CA THR A 137 3.09 -8.51 -27.38
C THR A 137 3.53 -8.87 -25.96
N SER A 138 4.63 -9.61 -25.84
CA SER A 138 5.23 -9.98 -24.55
C SER A 138 6.06 -8.85 -23.92
N THR A 139 6.53 -7.91 -24.74
CA THR A 139 7.25 -6.71 -24.31
C THR A 139 6.36 -5.49 -24.51
N ILE A 140 6.26 -4.67 -23.48
CA ILE A 140 5.40 -3.50 -23.41
C ILE A 140 6.27 -2.27 -23.16
N LEU A 141 6.16 -1.29 -24.05
CA LEU A 141 6.84 0.00 -23.97
C LEU A 141 5.79 1.10 -23.81
N LEU A 142 5.69 1.63 -22.59
CA LEU A 142 4.82 2.77 -22.29
C LEU A 142 5.66 4.04 -22.13
N PRO A 143 5.11 5.22 -22.46
CA PRO A 143 5.77 6.49 -22.20
C PRO A 143 6.23 6.64 -20.75
N SER A 144 7.46 7.11 -20.57
CA SER A 144 8.04 7.43 -19.25
C SER A 144 8.05 6.27 -18.24
N MET A 145 8.16 5.04 -18.75
CA MET A 145 8.26 3.81 -17.95
C MET A 145 9.42 2.94 -18.41
N PRO A 146 9.98 2.08 -17.54
CA PRO A 146 10.92 1.06 -17.96
C PRO A 146 10.25 0.09 -18.95
N GLN A 147 11.07 -0.68 -19.67
CA GLN A 147 10.56 -1.82 -20.44
C GLN A 147 9.86 -2.80 -19.50
N LEU A 148 8.60 -3.13 -19.79
CA LEU A 148 7.78 -4.05 -19.02
C LEU A 148 7.58 -5.36 -19.79
N GLU A 149 7.56 -6.46 -19.07
CA GLU A 149 7.04 -7.75 -19.58
C GLU A 149 5.59 -7.96 -19.11
N SER A 150 4.91 -8.95 -19.69
CA SER A 150 3.52 -9.27 -19.30
C SER A 150 3.37 -9.45 -17.79
N ASN A 151 4.32 -10.14 -17.14
CA ASN A 151 4.36 -10.42 -15.70
C ASN A 151 4.92 -9.27 -14.83
N ASP A 152 5.20 -8.11 -15.44
CA ASP A 152 5.52 -6.84 -14.76
C ASP A 152 4.31 -5.89 -14.75
N LEU A 153 3.27 -6.18 -15.54
CA LEU A 153 2.00 -5.44 -15.52
C LEU A 153 1.12 -5.86 -14.33
N PRO A 154 0.11 -5.06 -13.97
CA PRO A 154 -0.82 -5.48 -12.93
C PRO A 154 -1.52 -6.81 -13.29
N SER A 155 -1.72 -7.70 -12.31
CA SER A 155 -2.08 -9.11 -12.57
C SER A 155 -3.34 -9.28 -13.42
N PHE A 156 -4.33 -8.42 -13.22
CA PHE A 156 -5.59 -8.47 -13.98
C PHE A 156 -5.47 -8.01 -15.43
N VAL A 157 -4.34 -7.40 -15.80
CA VAL A 157 -4.05 -6.95 -17.17
C VAL A 157 -3.56 -8.12 -18.03
N TYR A 158 -2.69 -8.98 -17.49
CA TYR A 158 -2.15 -10.13 -18.22
C TYR A 158 -2.90 -11.45 -17.91
N ASN A 159 -3.58 -11.53 -16.77
CA ASN A 159 -4.42 -12.68 -16.38
C ASN A 159 -5.76 -12.22 -15.78
N PRO A 160 -6.74 -11.82 -16.62
CA PRO A 160 -8.04 -11.33 -16.16
C PRO A 160 -8.97 -12.42 -15.56
N GLY A 161 -8.58 -13.70 -15.65
CA GLY A 161 -9.47 -14.86 -15.51
C GLY A 161 -10.11 -15.16 -14.15
N PRO A 162 -9.55 -14.81 -12.97
CA PRO A 162 -10.14 -15.26 -11.71
C PRO A 162 -11.05 -14.24 -10.99
N TYR A 163 -10.98 -12.93 -11.27
CA TYR A 163 -11.69 -11.91 -10.48
C TYR A 163 -12.16 -10.69 -11.32
N PRO A 164 -13.19 -10.83 -12.18
CA PRO A 164 -13.64 -9.76 -13.07
C PRO A 164 -14.08 -8.49 -12.32
N GLY A 165 -14.73 -8.62 -11.16
CA GLY A 165 -15.16 -7.46 -10.36
C GLY A 165 -14.00 -6.64 -9.78
N ILE A 166 -12.83 -7.27 -9.54
CA ILE A 166 -11.64 -6.55 -9.06
C ILE A 166 -10.97 -5.82 -10.22
N LEU A 167 -10.96 -6.40 -11.43
CA LEU A 167 -10.47 -5.72 -12.63
C LEU A 167 -11.28 -4.44 -12.91
N ASP A 168 -12.61 -4.51 -12.87
CA ASP A 168 -13.46 -3.33 -13.07
C ASP A 168 -13.19 -2.26 -12.01
N LEU A 169 -13.02 -2.66 -10.74
CA LEU A 169 -12.71 -1.77 -9.63
C LEU A 169 -11.38 -1.02 -9.85
N VAL A 170 -10.29 -1.70 -10.16
CA VAL A 170 -8.97 -1.06 -10.34
C VAL A 170 -8.92 -0.18 -11.60
N LEU A 171 -9.61 -0.57 -12.68
CA LEU A 171 -9.72 0.28 -13.87
C LEU A 171 -10.57 1.53 -13.61
N SER A 172 -11.55 1.43 -12.70
CA SER A 172 -12.43 2.54 -12.37
C SER A 172 -11.74 3.69 -11.63
N GLU A 173 -10.61 3.43 -10.95
CA GLU A 173 -9.86 4.43 -10.18
C GLU A 173 -9.49 5.66 -11.02
N ASN A 174 -9.20 5.42 -12.30
CA ASN A 174 -8.76 6.48 -13.18
C ASN A 174 -9.90 7.29 -13.79
N ILE A 175 -11.17 6.86 -13.66
CA ILE A 175 -12.35 7.55 -14.24
C ILE A 175 -12.34 9.04 -13.90
N ASN A 176 -11.89 9.39 -12.70
CA ASN A 176 -11.92 10.76 -12.21
C ASN A 176 -10.66 11.59 -12.51
N LEU A 177 -9.68 11.06 -13.25
CA LEU A 177 -8.48 11.81 -13.66
C LEU A 177 -8.80 13.12 -14.43
N GLU A 178 -9.91 13.15 -15.17
CA GLU A 178 -10.34 14.32 -15.94
C GLU A 178 -11.43 15.14 -15.23
N LYS A 179 -12.00 14.63 -14.13
CA LYS A 179 -13.20 15.19 -13.48
C LYS A 179 -12.93 15.77 -12.09
N SER A 180 -11.99 15.18 -11.34
CA SER A 180 -11.71 15.57 -9.96
C SER A 180 -10.99 16.92 -9.92
N ASP A 181 -11.34 17.75 -8.95
CA ASP A 181 -10.70 19.05 -8.72
C ASP A 181 -9.23 18.89 -8.29
N TRP A 182 -8.89 17.81 -7.58
CA TRP A 182 -7.52 17.47 -7.19
C TRP A 182 -7.28 15.96 -7.26
N LEU A 183 -6.08 15.58 -7.69
CA LEU A 183 -5.62 14.20 -7.74
C LEU A 183 -4.37 14.07 -6.86
N LEU A 184 -4.53 13.49 -5.67
CA LEU A 184 -3.48 13.41 -4.66
C LEU A 184 -2.92 11.99 -4.60
N PHE A 185 -1.64 11.81 -4.90
CA PHE A 185 -0.98 10.50 -4.92
C PHE A 185 -0.11 10.31 -3.69
N ASN A 186 -0.25 9.17 -3.01
CA ASN A 186 0.69 8.72 -1.98
C ASN A 186 2.02 8.25 -2.60
N SER A 187 2.74 9.16 -3.23
CA SER A 187 4.07 9.00 -3.81
C SER A 187 4.82 10.32 -3.68
N PHE A 188 6.08 10.39 -4.11
CA PHE A 188 6.85 11.64 -4.18
C PHE A 188 7.55 11.79 -5.53
N ASP A 189 7.74 13.05 -5.95
CA ASP A 189 8.24 13.43 -7.27
C ASP A 189 9.52 12.68 -7.70
N LYS A 190 10.52 12.57 -6.83
CA LYS A 190 11.79 11.91 -7.15
C LYS A 190 11.67 10.39 -7.26
N LEU A 191 10.66 9.76 -6.64
CA LEU A 191 10.48 8.31 -6.66
C LEU A 191 10.03 7.82 -8.05
N GLU A 192 9.17 8.59 -8.69
CA GLU A 192 8.51 8.23 -9.95
C GLU A 192 8.62 9.38 -10.97
N ASN A 193 9.77 10.07 -11.01
CA ASN A 193 9.94 11.36 -11.70
C ASN A 193 9.45 11.38 -13.16
N GLU A 194 9.83 10.37 -13.95
CA GLU A 194 9.44 10.30 -15.36
C GLU A 194 7.93 10.15 -15.52
N VAL A 195 7.32 9.21 -14.78
CA VAL A 195 5.87 8.95 -14.83
C VAL A 195 5.08 10.14 -14.28
N VAL A 196 5.52 10.71 -13.15
CA VAL A 196 4.89 11.87 -12.53
C VAL A 196 4.91 13.05 -13.51
N THR A 197 6.04 13.31 -14.16
CA THR A 197 6.14 14.37 -15.18
C THR A 197 5.13 14.12 -16.30
N TRP A 198 5.08 12.89 -16.84
CA TRP A 198 4.13 12.53 -17.89
C TRP A 198 2.66 12.70 -17.47
N LEU A 199 2.31 12.33 -16.23
CA LEU A 199 0.96 12.53 -15.69
C LEU A 199 0.63 14.01 -15.47
N THR A 200 1.57 14.82 -14.94
CA THR A 200 1.35 16.26 -14.68
C THR A 200 1.12 17.08 -15.95
N GLU A 201 1.68 16.67 -17.08
CA GLU A 201 1.39 17.29 -18.39
C GLU A 201 -0.06 17.09 -18.86
N ARG A 202 -0.78 16.13 -18.27
CA ARG A 202 -2.11 15.68 -18.72
C ARG A 202 -3.19 15.94 -17.69
N TYR A 203 -2.85 15.90 -16.41
CA TYR A 203 -3.81 15.97 -15.30
C TYR A 203 -3.22 16.77 -14.13
N PRO A 204 -4.05 17.41 -13.28
CA PRO A 204 -3.60 18.19 -12.14
C PRO A 204 -3.19 17.30 -10.95
N ILE A 205 -2.26 16.37 -11.19
CA ILE A 205 -1.77 15.48 -10.13
C ILE A 205 -0.82 16.19 -9.18
N LYS A 206 -0.86 15.78 -7.92
CA LYS A 206 0.08 16.18 -6.88
C LYS A 206 0.54 14.94 -6.12
N THR A 207 1.85 14.78 -6.01
CA THR A 207 2.46 13.77 -5.15
C THR A 207 2.60 14.34 -3.74
N ILE A 208 2.01 13.66 -2.75
CA ILE A 208 1.88 14.15 -1.36
C ILE A 208 2.43 13.15 -0.33
N GLY A 209 3.11 12.11 -0.79
CA GLY A 209 3.69 11.07 0.04
C GLY A 209 5.14 11.35 0.46
N PRO A 210 5.76 10.43 1.22
CA PRO A 210 5.14 9.25 1.79
C PRO A 210 4.13 9.59 2.90
N CYS A 211 2.92 9.03 2.83
CA CYS A 211 1.90 9.13 3.87
C CYS A 211 2.17 8.14 5.02
N THR A 212 3.37 8.20 5.61
CA THR A 212 3.80 7.41 6.76
C THR A 212 3.81 8.27 8.03
N PRO A 213 3.71 7.68 9.23
CA PRO A 213 3.76 8.41 10.48
C PRO A 213 5.01 9.30 10.57
N SER A 214 4.81 10.57 10.88
CA SER A 214 5.83 11.62 10.87
C SER A 214 7.07 11.26 11.68
N MET A 215 6.93 10.51 12.77
CA MET A 215 8.05 10.10 13.61
C MET A 215 9.13 9.27 12.91
N TYR A 216 8.79 8.62 11.79
CA TYR A 216 9.74 7.83 10.97
C TYR A 216 10.31 8.61 9.78
N THR A 217 9.83 9.84 9.52
CA THR A 217 10.28 10.69 8.42
C THR A 217 10.82 12.02 8.93
N ASP A 218 10.02 13.09 8.88
CA ASP A 218 10.40 14.47 9.20
C ASP A 218 10.26 14.85 10.68
N LYS A 219 9.59 14.00 11.49
CA LYS A 219 9.38 14.16 12.94
C LYS A 219 8.68 15.47 13.34
N ARG A 220 7.93 16.10 12.43
CA ARG A 220 7.18 17.33 12.66
C ARG A 220 5.94 17.12 13.53
N LEU A 221 5.31 15.95 13.46
CA LEU A 221 4.15 15.57 14.27
C LEU A 221 4.58 14.60 15.38
N LYS A 222 4.82 15.14 16.58
CA LYS A 222 5.41 14.40 17.72
C LYS A 222 4.58 13.20 18.18
N ASP A 223 3.25 13.29 18.06
CA ASP A 223 2.33 12.25 18.51
C ASP A 223 1.98 11.23 17.41
N ASP A 224 2.50 11.43 16.20
CA ASP A 224 2.28 10.55 15.06
C ASP A 224 3.32 9.42 15.00
N LYS A 225 3.16 8.46 15.91
CA LYS A 225 4.11 7.36 16.17
C LYS A 225 3.74 6.02 15.52
N ASP A 226 2.52 5.88 15.05
CA ASP A 226 2.01 4.70 14.35
C ASP A 226 0.72 5.02 13.56
N TYR A 227 0.17 4.00 12.91
CA TYR A 227 -1.05 4.11 12.10
C TYR A 227 -2.34 4.09 12.89
N THR A 228 -2.33 3.78 14.19
CA THR A 228 -3.50 3.69 15.10
C THR A 228 -4.63 2.73 14.69
N ILE A 229 -4.58 2.19 13.46
CA ILE A 229 -5.51 1.25 12.86
C ILE A 229 -4.72 -0.03 12.58
N ASN A 230 -5.22 -1.16 13.08
CA ASN A 230 -4.62 -2.47 12.84
C ASN A 230 -5.69 -3.44 12.37
N PHE A 231 -5.39 -4.25 11.36
CA PHE A 231 -6.30 -5.30 10.88
C PHE A 231 -6.47 -6.42 11.91
N PHE A 232 -5.44 -6.66 12.74
CA PHE A 232 -5.43 -7.67 13.80
C PHE A 232 -4.72 -7.11 15.04
N ALA A 233 -4.91 -7.73 16.21
CA ALA A 233 -4.21 -7.32 17.42
C ALA A 233 -2.69 -7.57 17.27
N PRO A 234 -1.83 -6.53 17.34
CA PRO A 234 -0.40 -6.69 17.11
C PRO A 234 0.33 -7.27 18.33
N ASP A 235 1.20 -8.27 18.10
CA ASP A 235 2.12 -8.83 19.10
C ASP A 235 3.34 -7.94 19.33
N SER A 236 3.09 -6.65 19.58
CA SER A 236 4.11 -5.59 19.57
C SER A 236 5.26 -5.85 20.54
N GLU A 237 4.95 -6.26 21.77
CA GLU A 237 5.95 -6.51 22.80
C GLU A 237 6.83 -7.72 22.47
N ALA A 238 6.23 -8.81 21.99
CA ALA A 238 6.95 -10.01 21.57
C ALA A 238 7.90 -9.71 20.40
N CYS A 239 7.41 -8.99 19.38
CA CYS A 239 8.20 -8.60 18.22
C CYS A 239 9.43 -7.77 18.61
N LEU A 240 9.22 -6.68 19.34
CA LEU A 240 10.30 -5.74 19.65
C LEU A 240 11.33 -6.34 20.62
N LYS A 241 10.89 -7.07 21.66
CA LYS A 241 11.82 -7.75 22.58
C LYS A 241 12.67 -8.79 21.87
N TRP A 242 12.08 -9.56 20.96
CA TRP A 242 12.84 -10.55 20.20
C TRP A 242 13.86 -9.87 19.28
N LEU A 243 13.46 -8.83 18.56
CA LEU A 243 14.35 -8.05 17.69
C LEU A 243 15.52 -7.41 18.47
N ASP A 244 15.29 -6.97 19.70
CA ASP A 244 16.33 -6.38 20.56
C ASP A 244 17.47 -7.36 20.90
N THR A 245 17.23 -8.67 20.82
CA THR A 245 18.25 -9.71 21.04
C THR A 245 19.13 -9.97 19.81
N LYS A 246 18.80 -9.40 18.66
CA LYS A 246 19.44 -9.72 17.37
C LYS A 246 20.46 -8.65 16.97
N GLU A 247 21.46 -9.06 16.20
CA GLU A 247 22.47 -8.18 15.65
C GLU A 247 21.88 -7.24 14.59
N THR A 248 22.53 -6.10 14.37
CA THR A 248 22.09 -5.10 13.37
C THR A 248 22.11 -5.72 11.98
N GLY A 249 21.01 -5.56 11.23
CA GLY A 249 20.88 -6.07 9.87
C GLY A 249 20.93 -7.60 9.73
N SER A 250 20.61 -8.35 10.79
CA SER A 250 20.68 -9.82 10.82
C SER A 250 19.33 -10.53 10.66
N VAL A 251 18.22 -9.78 10.61
CA VAL A 251 16.85 -10.31 10.58
C VAL A 251 16.20 -10.05 9.22
N VAL A 252 15.62 -11.09 8.64
CA VAL A 252 14.69 -11.01 7.51
C VAL A 252 13.29 -10.79 8.06
N TYR A 253 12.68 -9.64 7.79
CA TYR A 253 11.26 -9.45 8.05
C TYR A 253 10.45 -10.03 6.89
N VAL A 254 9.38 -10.78 7.15
CA VAL A 254 8.56 -11.44 6.13
C VAL A 254 7.09 -11.10 6.34
N SER A 255 6.44 -10.55 5.32
CA SER A 255 4.99 -10.28 5.34
C SER A 255 4.40 -10.18 3.93
N PHE A 256 3.33 -10.93 3.70
CA PHE A 256 2.58 -10.96 2.44
C PHE A 256 1.27 -10.14 2.50
N GLY A 257 1.15 -9.23 3.47
CA GLY A 257 0.04 -8.31 3.59
C GLY A 257 -1.24 -8.91 4.19
N SER A 258 -2.31 -8.13 4.19
CA SER A 258 -3.57 -8.48 4.85
C SER A 258 -4.51 -9.34 4.00
N VAL A 259 -4.31 -9.40 2.68
CA VAL A 259 -5.28 -10.00 1.74
C VAL A 259 -4.72 -11.17 0.94
N SER A 260 -3.40 -11.27 0.75
CA SER A 260 -2.81 -12.32 -0.09
C SER A 260 -3.06 -13.71 0.48
N ASP A 261 -3.57 -14.61 -0.35
CA ASP A 261 -3.85 -16.02 -0.02
C ASP A 261 -2.81 -16.91 -0.72
N LEU A 262 -1.84 -17.41 0.03
CA LEU A 262 -0.79 -18.28 -0.50
C LEU A 262 -1.21 -19.74 -0.34
N GLY A 263 -0.98 -20.56 -1.38
CA GLY A 263 -1.23 -21.99 -1.30
C GLY A 263 -0.30 -22.70 -0.30
N GLU A 264 -0.74 -23.84 0.25
CA GLU A 264 0.03 -24.63 1.22
C GLU A 264 1.44 -24.97 0.72
N ASN A 265 1.57 -25.41 -0.54
CA ASN A 265 2.87 -25.73 -1.13
C ASN A 265 3.79 -24.49 -1.17
N GLN A 266 3.25 -23.31 -1.48
CA GLN A 266 4.05 -22.09 -1.52
C GLN A 266 4.49 -21.65 -0.13
N MET A 267 3.62 -21.79 0.88
CA MET A 267 3.96 -21.55 2.29
C MET A 267 5.07 -22.49 2.75
N GLN A 268 5.03 -23.76 2.33
CA GLN A 268 6.08 -24.74 2.63
C GLN A 268 7.42 -24.36 1.98
N GLU A 269 7.45 -23.96 0.71
CA GLU A 269 8.69 -23.53 0.05
C GLU A 269 9.30 -22.28 0.72
N ILE A 270 8.46 -21.31 1.12
CA ILE A 270 8.91 -20.12 1.87
C ILE A 270 9.50 -20.53 3.22
N ALA A 271 8.81 -21.38 3.97
CA ALA A 271 9.27 -21.88 5.26
C ALA A 271 10.64 -22.58 5.13
N CYS A 272 10.78 -23.51 4.19
CA CYS A 272 12.06 -24.19 3.94
C CYS A 272 13.16 -23.21 3.51
N GLY A 273 12.87 -22.28 2.60
CA GLY A 273 13.84 -21.29 2.12
C GLY A 273 14.33 -20.36 3.24
N LEU A 274 13.44 -19.93 4.14
CA LEU A 274 13.81 -19.14 5.33
C LEU A 274 14.77 -19.91 6.23
N MET A 275 14.49 -21.18 6.51
CA MET A 275 15.33 -22.02 7.37
C MET A 275 16.71 -22.30 6.75
N ASN A 276 16.74 -22.56 5.44
CA ASN A 276 17.98 -22.83 4.71
C ASN A 276 18.84 -21.57 4.54
N SER A 277 18.23 -20.38 4.47
CA SER A 277 18.96 -19.10 4.38
C SER A 277 19.92 -18.87 5.54
N ASN A 278 19.69 -19.56 6.67
CA ASN A 278 20.42 -19.43 7.92
C ASN A 278 20.43 -18.00 8.51
N CYS A 279 19.47 -17.17 8.10
CA CYS A 279 19.23 -15.86 8.69
C CYS A 279 18.24 -15.97 9.85
N ASN A 280 18.28 -15.00 10.78
CA ASN A 280 17.15 -14.84 11.70
C ASN A 280 15.95 -14.30 10.90
N PHE A 281 14.72 -14.64 11.28
CA PHE A 281 13.54 -14.11 10.59
C PHE A 281 12.39 -13.78 11.54
N LEU A 282 11.63 -12.73 11.22
CA LEU A 282 10.34 -12.43 11.82
C LEU A 282 9.29 -12.56 10.73
N TRP A 283 8.41 -13.55 10.84
CA TRP A 283 7.39 -13.82 9.83
C TRP A 283 5.98 -13.57 10.38
N VAL A 284 5.27 -12.65 9.75
CA VAL A 284 3.85 -12.41 10.01
C VAL A 284 3.01 -13.39 9.21
N VAL A 285 2.28 -14.26 9.90
CA VAL A 285 1.35 -15.23 9.29
C VAL A 285 -0.03 -15.06 9.90
N ARG A 286 -0.98 -14.56 9.12
CA ARG A 286 -2.35 -14.29 9.60
C ARG A 286 -2.98 -15.56 10.16
N PRO A 287 -3.94 -15.45 11.12
CA PRO A 287 -4.61 -16.62 11.69
C PRO A 287 -5.27 -17.54 10.64
N SER A 288 -5.77 -16.97 9.54
CA SER A 288 -6.37 -17.74 8.42
C SER A 288 -5.37 -18.61 7.65
N GLU A 289 -4.07 -18.28 7.73
CA GLU A 289 -3.00 -18.95 6.97
C GLU A 289 -2.18 -19.91 7.84
N GLU A 290 -2.37 -19.88 9.16
CA GLU A 290 -1.53 -20.59 10.12
C GLU A 290 -1.54 -22.11 9.90
N SER A 291 -2.69 -22.67 9.49
CA SER A 291 -2.84 -24.09 9.16
C SER A 291 -1.99 -24.55 7.98
N LYS A 292 -1.50 -23.61 7.16
CA LYS A 292 -0.68 -23.88 5.97
C LYS A 292 0.81 -23.90 6.28
N ILE A 293 1.21 -23.49 7.48
CA ILE A 293 2.59 -23.62 7.94
C ILE A 293 2.90 -25.12 8.16
N PRO A 294 4.09 -25.62 7.75
CA PRO A 294 4.47 -27.01 8.02
C PRO A 294 4.45 -27.33 9.53
N ARG A 295 3.91 -28.50 9.91
CA ARG A 295 3.60 -28.84 11.31
C ARG A 295 4.76 -28.68 12.29
N ASP A 296 5.99 -28.98 11.86
CA ASP A 296 7.18 -28.93 12.70
C ASP A 296 8.00 -27.64 12.51
N PHE A 297 7.56 -26.73 11.63
CA PHE A 297 8.31 -25.52 11.32
C PHE A 297 8.47 -24.60 12.53
N MET A 298 7.43 -24.46 13.37
CA MET A 298 7.50 -23.57 14.53
C MET A 298 8.53 -24.05 15.58
N SER A 299 8.64 -25.36 15.79
CA SER A 299 9.61 -25.93 16.72
C SER A 299 11.03 -25.87 16.15
N GLU A 300 11.19 -26.16 14.86
CA GLU A 300 12.49 -26.05 14.17
C GLU A 300 12.99 -24.60 14.10
N ALA A 301 12.09 -23.65 13.94
CA ALA A 301 12.41 -22.23 13.85
C ALA A 301 12.70 -21.59 15.20
N GLN A 302 12.38 -22.21 16.34
CA GLN A 302 12.31 -21.54 17.65
C GLN A 302 13.58 -20.74 18.06
N GLU A 303 14.76 -21.17 17.63
CA GLU A 303 16.02 -20.47 17.92
C GLU A 303 16.28 -19.25 17.00
N ARG A 304 15.80 -19.29 15.75
CA ARG A 304 16.15 -18.35 14.67
C ARG A 304 14.98 -17.51 14.15
N GLY A 305 13.75 -17.98 14.36
CA GLY A 305 12.53 -17.42 13.83
C GLY A 305 11.57 -16.96 14.92
N LEU A 306 10.88 -15.86 14.67
CA LEU A 306 9.68 -15.45 15.40
C LEU A 306 8.51 -15.43 14.41
N ILE A 307 7.47 -16.22 14.70
CA ILE A 307 6.23 -16.25 13.91
C ILE A 307 5.15 -15.60 14.77
N VAL A 308 4.46 -14.62 14.20
CA VAL A 308 3.37 -13.88 14.88
C VAL A 308 2.20 -13.71 13.95
N ASN A 309 1.00 -13.55 14.50
CA ASN A 309 -0.19 -13.34 13.67
C ASN A 309 -0.27 -11.92 13.11
N TRP A 310 0.28 -10.95 13.84
CA TRP A 310 0.33 -9.55 13.43
C TRP A 310 1.44 -8.80 14.16
N CYS A 311 2.01 -7.78 13.52
CA CYS A 311 3.06 -6.95 14.12
C CYS A 311 2.87 -5.47 13.81
N PRO A 312 3.45 -4.55 14.61
CA PRO A 312 3.52 -3.14 14.26
C PRO A 312 4.57 -2.94 13.15
N GLN A 313 4.20 -3.24 11.90
CA GLN A 313 5.14 -3.35 10.76
C GLN A 313 6.13 -2.18 10.67
N ILE A 314 5.66 -0.94 10.74
CA ILE A 314 6.56 0.22 10.64
C ILE A 314 7.59 0.29 11.78
N LYS A 315 7.24 -0.16 12.99
CA LYS A 315 8.17 -0.29 14.12
C LYS A 315 9.19 -1.40 13.85
N VAL A 316 8.73 -2.55 13.34
CA VAL A 316 9.60 -3.68 12.95
C VAL A 316 10.58 -3.24 11.86
N LEU A 317 10.12 -2.67 10.76
CA LEU A 317 10.96 -2.16 9.67
C LEU A 317 11.94 -1.08 10.13
N SER A 318 11.58 -0.27 11.13
CA SER A 318 12.47 0.76 11.68
C SER A 318 13.54 0.20 12.63
N HIS A 319 13.43 -1.06 13.03
CA HIS A 319 14.30 -1.67 14.02
C HIS A 319 15.67 -2.01 13.42
N ARG A 320 16.76 -1.69 14.14
CA ARG A 320 18.16 -1.90 13.72
C ARG A 320 18.46 -3.32 13.24
N ALA A 321 17.78 -4.31 13.81
CA ALA A 321 18.03 -5.71 13.52
C ALA A 321 17.55 -6.14 12.13
N VAL A 322 16.57 -5.45 11.55
CA VAL A 322 16.04 -5.79 10.23
C VAL A 322 17.07 -5.46 9.15
N GLY A 323 17.50 -6.48 8.41
CA GLY A 323 18.44 -6.38 7.30
C GLY A 323 17.77 -6.30 5.94
N CYS A 324 16.64 -7.01 5.76
CA CYS A 324 15.82 -6.92 4.57
C CYS A 324 14.36 -7.29 4.85
N PHE A 325 13.49 -7.00 3.88
CA PHE A 325 12.06 -7.28 3.93
C PHE A 325 11.63 -8.16 2.75
N MET A 326 11.23 -9.40 3.02
CA MET A 326 10.56 -10.26 2.06
C MET A 326 9.07 -9.88 1.98
N SER A 327 8.65 -9.39 0.82
CA SER A 327 7.38 -8.70 0.66
C SER A 327 6.65 -9.08 -0.63
N HIS A 328 5.33 -9.14 -0.52
CA HIS A 328 4.41 -9.15 -1.65
C HIS A 328 4.40 -7.86 -2.47
N CYS A 329 5.09 -6.79 -2.06
CA CYS A 329 5.20 -5.52 -2.80
C CYS A 329 3.91 -4.71 -2.90
N GLY A 330 2.99 -4.84 -1.93
CA GLY A 330 1.87 -3.90 -1.81
C GLY A 330 2.37 -2.47 -1.56
N TRP A 331 1.74 -1.48 -2.19
CA TRP A 331 2.26 -0.10 -2.26
C TRP A 331 2.60 0.52 -0.90
N ASN A 332 1.73 0.37 0.11
CA ASN A 332 1.98 0.92 1.44
C ASN A 332 3.22 0.31 2.10
N SER A 333 3.37 -1.01 2.04
CA SER A 333 4.54 -1.73 2.57
C SER A 333 5.83 -1.35 1.84
N THR A 334 5.73 -1.13 0.52
CA THR A 334 6.85 -0.64 -0.30
C THR A 334 7.28 0.77 0.12
N ILE A 335 6.32 1.69 0.30
CA ILE A 335 6.59 3.06 0.77
C ILE A 335 7.21 3.05 2.18
N GLU A 336 6.76 2.20 3.09
CA GLU A 336 7.38 2.04 4.41
C GLU A 336 8.84 1.60 4.33
N ALA A 337 9.11 0.54 3.56
CA ALA A 337 10.46 -0.01 3.40
C ALA A 337 11.42 1.03 2.80
N LEU A 338 10.99 1.74 1.74
CA LEU A 338 11.75 2.82 1.13
C LEU A 338 12.00 3.97 2.12
N SER A 339 10.96 4.40 2.85
CA SER A 339 11.04 5.49 3.83
C SER A 339 11.93 5.15 5.02
N LEU A 340 12.16 3.86 5.29
CA LEU A 340 12.99 3.39 6.40
C LEU A 340 14.38 2.93 5.96
N GLY A 341 14.61 2.80 4.65
CA GLY A 341 15.88 2.39 4.05
C GLY A 341 16.14 0.89 4.16
N VAL A 342 15.09 0.08 4.01
CA VAL A 342 15.15 -1.38 4.11
C VAL A 342 15.16 -2.00 2.71
N PRO A 343 16.22 -2.74 2.32
CA PRO A 343 16.22 -3.54 1.09
C PRO A 343 15.14 -4.61 1.08
N MET A 344 14.71 -5.03 -0.12
CA MET A 344 13.58 -5.95 -0.27
C MET A 344 13.93 -7.23 -1.02
N VAL A 345 13.34 -8.34 -0.59
CA VAL A 345 13.18 -9.57 -1.39
C VAL A 345 11.74 -9.54 -1.91
N THR A 346 11.55 -9.38 -3.21
CA THR A 346 10.22 -9.17 -3.79
C THR A 346 9.63 -10.48 -4.28
N MET A 347 8.41 -10.76 -3.85
CA MET A 347 7.61 -11.91 -4.27
C MET A 347 6.18 -11.46 -4.54
N PRO A 348 5.95 -10.72 -5.64
CA PRO A 348 4.63 -10.16 -5.95
C PRO A 348 3.62 -11.28 -6.19
N VAL A 349 2.39 -11.09 -5.70
CA VAL A 349 1.31 -12.07 -5.80
C VAL A 349 0.25 -11.62 -6.82
N TRP A 350 -0.31 -10.42 -6.68
CA TRP A 350 -1.45 -9.98 -7.48
C TRP A 350 -1.64 -8.45 -7.51
N VAL A 351 -2.62 -7.95 -8.28
CA VAL A 351 -2.96 -6.54 -8.48
C VAL A 351 -1.77 -5.75 -9.00
N ASP A 352 -1.35 -4.69 -8.32
CA ASP A 352 -0.30 -3.73 -8.66
C ASP A 352 1.11 -4.24 -8.29
N GLN A 353 1.18 -5.29 -7.48
CA GLN A 353 2.40 -5.82 -6.90
C GLN A 353 3.47 -6.20 -7.92
N PRO A 354 3.16 -6.83 -9.08
CA PRO A 354 4.19 -7.13 -10.06
C PRO A 354 4.88 -5.87 -10.61
N THR A 355 4.11 -4.80 -10.86
CA THR A 355 4.64 -3.50 -11.27
C THR A 355 5.47 -2.87 -10.16
N ASN A 356 5.00 -2.92 -8.91
CA ASN A 356 5.79 -2.41 -7.79
C ASN A 356 7.12 -3.18 -7.65
N SER A 357 7.11 -4.51 -7.80
CA SER A 357 8.32 -5.34 -7.81
C SER A 357 9.27 -4.94 -8.94
N LYS A 358 8.76 -4.67 -10.14
CA LYS A 358 9.57 -4.19 -11.27
C LYS A 358 10.31 -2.90 -10.94
N TYR A 359 9.62 -1.95 -10.32
CA TYR A 359 10.23 -0.69 -9.90
C TYR A 359 11.26 -0.88 -8.77
N ILE A 360 10.97 -1.74 -7.79
CA ILE A 360 11.90 -2.08 -6.70
C ILE A 360 13.23 -2.61 -7.23
N VAL A 361 13.17 -3.52 -8.21
CA VAL A 361 14.36 -4.22 -8.71
C VAL A 361 15.09 -3.40 -9.78
N ASP A 362 14.39 -2.90 -10.79
CA ASP A 362 15.04 -2.37 -12.00
C ASP A 362 15.24 -0.85 -11.95
N VAL A 363 14.32 -0.13 -11.31
CA VAL A 363 14.32 1.34 -11.28
C VAL A 363 15.03 1.86 -10.03
N TRP A 364 14.55 1.46 -8.85
CA TRP A 364 15.07 1.93 -7.56
C TRP A 364 16.27 1.13 -7.09
N LYS A 365 16.42 -0.11 -7.59
CA LYS A 365 17.54 -1.02 -7.28
C LYS A 365 17.73 -1.23 -5.79
N VAL A 366 16.63 -1.45 -5.07
CA VAL A 366 16.62 -1.69 -3.62
C VAL A 366 16.23 -3.12 -3.26
N GLY A 367 16.01 -3.99 -4.24
CA GLY A 367 15.68 -5.38 -3.97
C GLY A 367 15.95 -6.32 -5.13
N LEU A 368 15.66 -7.59 -4.90
CA LEU A 368 15.72 -8.67 -5.88
C LEU A 368 14.40 -9.44 -5.87
N ARG A 369 13.93 -9.84 -7.05
CA ARG A 369 12.71 -10.64 -7.23
C ARG A 369 13.04 -12.12 -7.18
N VAL A 370 12.33 -12.86 -6.33
CA VAL A 370 12.36 -14.33 -6.39
C VAL A 370 11.71 -14.78 -7.70
N LYS A 371 12.37 -15.67 -8.42
CA LYS A 371 11.87 -16.20 -9.69
C LYS A 371 11.01 -17.43 -9.47
N ALA A 372 9.88 -17.50 -10.18
CA ALA A 372 9.12 -18.75 -10.26
C ALA A 372 9.93 -19.81 -11.02
N SER A 373 9.70 -21.08 -10.73
CA SER A 373 10.38 -22.19 -11.42
C SER A 373 10.01 -22.25 -12.90
N GLU A 374 10.88 -22.83 -13.73
CA GLU A 374 10.58 -23.02 -15.16
C GLU A 374 9.43 -24.02 -15.40
N GLU A 375 9.10 -24.83 -14.38
CA GLU A 375 8.09 -25.89 -14.40
C GLU A 375 6.73 -25.46 -13.83
N GLY A 376 6.57 -24.21 -13.34
CA GLY A 376 5.29 -23.71 -12.81
C GLY A 376 5.30 -22.27 -12.25
N GLU A 377 4.18 -21.81 -11.68
CA GLU A 377 4.06 -20.47 -11.09
C GLU A 377 4.62 -20.35 -9.66
N MET A 378 5.15 -21.45 -9.10
CA MET A 378 5.61 -21.53 -7.71
C MET A 378 7.08 -21.12 -7.58
N VAL A 379 7.39 -20.41 -6.50
CA VAL A 379 8.77 -20.09 -6.12
C VAL A 379 9.31 -21.23 -5.25
N THR A 380 10.49 -21.76 -5.59
CA THR A 380 11.12 -22.85 -4.83
C THR A 380 11.89 -22.33 -3.61
N ARG A 381 12.09 -23.21 -2.62
CA ARG A 381 12.90 -22.92 -1.42
C ARG A 381 14.33 -22.50 -1.75
N GLU A 382 14.93 -23.06 -2.80
CA GLU A 382 16.30 -22.72 -3.22
C GLU A 382 16.36 -21.29 -3.75
N GLU A 383 15.33 -20.85 -4.48
CA GLU A 383 15.24 -19.47 -4.95
C GLU A 383 14.99 -18.49 -3.80
N VAL A 384 14.10 -18.83 -2.86
CA VAL A 384 13.87 -18.03 -1.64
C VAL A 384 15.17 -17.92 -0.83
N GLU A 385 15.84 -19.03 -0.57
CA GLU A 385 17.13 -19.08 0.13
C GLU A 385 18.17 -18.21 -0.57
N GLY A 386 18.41 -18.47 -1.86
CA GLY A 386 19.43 -17.80 -2.65
C GLY A 386 19.21 -16.29 -2.72
N THR A 387 17.96 -15.86 -2.94
CA THR A 387 17.62 -14.44 -3.01
C THR A 387 17.77 -13.74 -1.65
N ILE A 388 17.33 -14.37 -0.56
CA ILE A 388 17.53 -13.84 0.79
C ILE A 388 19.03 -13.66 1.08
N ARG A 389 19.82 -14.70 0.81
CA ARG A 389 21.27 -14.67 1.04
C ARG A 389 21.94 -13.60 0.20
N GLU A 390 21.54 -13.42 -1.06
CA GLU A 390 22.10 -12.40 -1.93
C GLU A 390 21.79 -10.98 -1.43
N VAL A 391 20.55 -10.72 -1.01
CA VAL A 391 20.16 -9.40 -0.47
C VAL A 391 20.84 -9.11 0.87
N MET A 392 20.98 -10.11 1.74
CA MET A 392 21.55 -9.94 3.08
C MET A 392 23.09 -9.85 3.04
N HIS A 393 23.74 -10.77 2.33
CA HIS A 393 25.17 -11.05 2.45
C HIS A 393 25.89 -11.23 1.10
N GLY A 394 25.18 -11.19 -0.01
CA GLY A 394 25.74 -11.37 -1.35
C GLY A 394 26.51 -10.18 -1.89
N GLU A 395 26.94 -10.29 -3.14
CA GLU A 395 27.74 -9.27 -3.83
C GLU A 395 26.94 -7.97 -4.02
N LYS A 396 25.64 -8.08 -4.29
CA LYS A 396 24.74 -6.92 -4.46
C LYS A 396 24.31 -6.28 -3.14
N ALA A 397 24.49 -6.95 -2.01
CA ALA A 397 23.94 -6.52 -0.71
C ALA A 397 24.34 -5.08 -0.33
N SER A 398 25.59 -4.69 -0.60
CA SER A 398 26.08 -3.33 -0.33
C SER A 398 25.40 -2.27 -1.22
N GLU A 399 25.25 -2.55 -2.52
CA GLU A 399 24.57 -1.66 -3.46
C GLU A 399 23.10 -1.46 -3.06
N LEU A 400 22.39 -2.56 -2.78
CA LEU A 400 20.98 -2.52 -2.39
C LEU A 400 20.77 -1.70 -1.12
N ARG A 401 21.63 -1.87 -0.09
CA ARG A 401 21.58 -1.08 1.14
C ARG A 401 21.84 0.41 0.89
N ASN A 402 22.85 0.75 0.09
CA ASN A 402 23.16 2.14 -0.22
C ASN A 402 22.02 2.81 -1.00
N ASN A 403 21.40 2.10 -1.94
CA ASN A 403 20.23 2.59 -2.65
C ASN A 403 19.04 2.78 -1.71
N ALA A 404 18.77 1.82 -0.81
CA ALA A 404 17.70 1.93 0.16
C ALA A 404 17.89 3.15 1.09
N LEU A 405 19.11 3.38 1.60
CA LEU A 405 19.45 4.57 2.39
C LEU A 405 19.29 5.87 1.59
N ARG A 406 19.65 5.89 0.31
CA ARG A 406 19.42 7.05 -0.56
C ARG A 406 17.94 7.35 -0.69
N TRP A 407 17.10 6.34 -0.94
CA TRP A 407 15.66 6.53 -1.08
C TRP A 407 15.00 6.98 0.22
N LYS A 408 15.48 6.51 1.38
CA LYS A 408 15.08 7.01 2.70
C LYS A 408 15.30 8.51 2.83
N GLU A 409 16.48 9.01 2.49
CA GLU A 409 16.77 10.45 2.59
C GLU A 409 15.92 11.27 1.60
N LEU A 410 15.69 10.77 0.38
CA LEU A 410 14.81 11.45 -0.59
C LEU A 410 13.35 11.47 -0.15
N ALA A 411 12.85 10.38 0.44
CA ALA A 411 11.49 10.32 0.99
C ALA A 411 11.31 11.31 2.15
N LYS A 412 12.33 11.41 3.02
CA LYS A 412 12.36 12.41 4.11
C LYS A 412 12.44 13.83 3.55
N GLU A 413 13.28 14.09 2.56
CA GLU A 413 13.40 15.40 1.90
C GLU A 413 12.06 15.85 1.32
N ALA A 414 11.34 14.96 0.61
CA ALA A 414 10.08 15.30 -0.03
C ALA A 414 8.98 15.77 0.96
N ILE A 415 8.87 15.11 2.12
CA ILE A 415 7.83 15.43 3.12
C ILE A 415 8.26 16.47 4.15
N SER A 416 9.57 16.75 4.25
CA SER A 416 10.10 17.80 5.15
C SER A 416 9.64 19.20 4.70
N GLU A 417 9.73 20.17 5.60
CA GLU A 417 9.33 21.56 5.33
C GLU A 417 10.02 22.12 4.08
N GLY A 418 9.23 22.59 3.11
CA GLY A 418 9.72 23.08 1.82
C GLY A 418 10.09 22.00 0.80
N GLY A 419 9.92 20.72 1.15
CA GLY A 419 10.02 19.58 0.24
C GLY A 419 8.91 19.56 -0.81
N SER A 420 9.05 18.73 -1.84
CA SER A 420 8.11 18.64 -2.96
C SER A 420 6.70 18.25 -2.50
N SER A 421 6.57 17.21 -1.69
CA SER A 421 5.28 16.76 -1.14
C SER A 421 4.70 17.77 -0.16
N ASP A 422 5.52 18.39 0.70
CA ASP A 422 5.06 19.42 1.62
C ASP A 422 4.49 20.64 0.88
N LYS A 423 5.16 21.10 -0.19
CA LYS A 423 4.66 22.16 -1.08
C LYS A 423 3.37 21.77 -1.77
N HIS A 424 3.26 20.56 -2.30
CA HIS A 424 2.02 20.10 -2.93
C HIS A 424 0.85 20.04 -1.93
N ILE A 425 1.11 19.65 -0.68
CA ILE A 425 0.11 19.71 0.39
C ILE A 425 -0.26 21.18 0.69
N GLU A 426 0.70 22.10 0.76
CA GLU A 426 0.44 23.53 0.97
C GLU A 426 -0.37 24.16 -0.15
N GLU A 427 -0.07 23.84 -1.40
CA GLU A 427 -0.84 24.29 -2.57
C GLU A 427 -2.28 23.77 -2.50
N PHE A 428 -2.46 22.50 -2.11
CA PHE A 428 -3.79 21.95 -1.88
C PHE A 428 -4.52 22.71 -0.76
N VAL A 429 -3.90 22.88 0.41
CA VAL A 429 -4.50 23.61 1.56
C VAL A 429 -4.85 25.05 1.19
N SER A 430 -3.93 25.77 0.53
CA SER A 430 -4.15 27.16 0.09
C SER A 430 -5.33 27.27 -0.90
N SER A 431 -5.49 26.27 -1.77
CA SER A 431 -6.65 26.24 -2.67
C SER A 431 -7.98 26.06 -1.92
N LEU A 432 -7.98 25.46 -0.73
CA LEU A 432 -9.18 25.33 0.11
C LEU A 432 -9.63 26.66 0.72
N GLU A 433 -8.70 27.59 0.95
CA GLU A 433 -9.01 28.92 1.50
C GLU A 433 -9.78 29.78 0.49
N SER A 434 -9.65 29.47 -0.80
CA SER A 434 -10.33 30.16 -1.90
C SER A 434 -11.75 29.64 -2.18
N ILE A 435 -12.21 28.61 -1.45
CA ILE A 435 -13.56 28.02 -1.49
C ILE A 435 -14.35 28.55 -0.30
#